data_AF-A0A453DU98-F1
#
_entry.id   AF-A0A453DU98-F1
#
_cell.length_a   1.000
_cell.length_b   1.000
_cell.length_c   1.000
_cell.angle_alpha   90.00
_cell.angle_beta   90.00
_cell.angle_gamma   90.00
#
_symmetry.space_group_name_H-M   'P 1'
#
loop_
_entity.id
_entity.type
_entity.pdbx_description
1 polymer ?
#
loop_
_entity_poly.entity_id
_entity_poly.type
_entity_poly.pdbx_seq_one_letter_code
_entity_poly.pdbx_strand_id
1 'polypeptide(L)'
;MRIEEVQSTSKKQRIATHTHIKGLGLDANGTAIGMSAGFVGQAEAREACGLVVDMIRQKKMAGRALLLAGPPATGKTALALGISQELGSKVPFCPMVGSEVYSSEVKKTEVLMENFRRAIGLRIKENKEVYEGE
;
A
#
# COMPACT_ATOMS: atom_id res chain seq x y z
N MET A 1 5.38 -6.71 27.53
CA MET A 1 4.97 -6.70 26.11
C MET A 1 5.76 -5.57 25.45
N ARG A 2 6.66 -5.86 24.50
CA ARG A 2 7.48 -4.82 23.84
C ARG A 2 6.68 -4.30 22.66
N ILE A 3 6.18 -3.07 22.74
CA ILE A 3 5.39 -2.43 21.69
C ILE A 3 6.37 -1.75 20.75
N GLU A 4 6.49 -2.26 19.52
CA GLU A 4 7.21 -1.55 18.46
C GLU A 4 6.22 -0.66 17.71
N GLU A 5 6.52 0.63 17.63
CA GLU A 5 5.80 1.51 16.72
C GLU A 5 6.04 1.04 15.28
N VAL A 6 4.94 0.87 14.54
CA VAL A 6 5.02 0.63 13.10
C VAL A 6 5.41 1.94 12.41
N GLN A 7 6.66 2.34 12.53
CA GLN A 7 7.31 3.06 11.44
C GLN A 7 7.48 2.03 10.34
N SER A 8 7.07 2.33 9.11
CA SER A 8 7.08 1.38 7.99
C SER A 8 8.45 0.66 7.88
N THR A 9 8.60 -0.49 8.52
CA THR A 9 9.74 -1.41 8.40
C THR A 9 9.54 -2.22 7.11
N SER A 10 9.26 -1.48 6.05
CA SER A 10 9.43 -1.95 4.70
C SER A 10 10.90 -2.35 4.56
N LYS A 11 11.15 -3.58 4.12
CA LYS A 11 12.48 -3.97 3.62
C LYS A 11 12.95 -2.84 2.69
N LYS A 12 13.98 -2.08 3.13
CA LYS A 12 14.48 -0.86 2.46
C LYS A 12 14.75 -1.05 0.96
N GLN A 13 14.93 -2.28 0.50
CA GLN A 13 15.35 -2.61 -0.86
C GLN A 13 14.27 -2.43 -1.96
N ARG A 14 12.96 -2.44 -1.68
CA ARG A 14 11.94 -2.32 -2.75
C ARG A 14 11.18 -0.99 -2.80
N ILE A 15 11.13 -0.21 -1.72
CA ILE A 15 10.46 1.09 -1.75
C ILE A 15 11.25 2.11 -2.59
N ALA A 16 12.57 1.92 -2.75
CA ALA A 16 13.46 2.87 -3.42
C ALA A 16 13.00 3.29 -4.84
N THR A 17 12.40 2.41 -5.64
CA THR A 17 12.00 2.73 -7.02
C THR A 17 10.67 3.48 -7.13
N HIS A 18 9.83 3.48 -6.08
CA HIS A 18 8.51 4.12 -6.11
C HIS A 18 8.34 5.17 -5.02
N THR A 19 9.43 5.67 -4.43
CA THR A 19 9.44 6.76 -3.42
C THR A 19 8.79 8.05 -3.91
N HIS A 20 8.77 8.28 -5.22
CA HIS A 20 8.15 9.45 -5.84
C HIS A 20 6.63 9.38 -5.88
N ILE A 21 6.02 8.21 -5.67
CA ILE A 21 4.58 8.02 -5.66
C ILE A 21 4.02 8.43 -4.31
N LYS A 22 3.20 9.49 -4.30
CA LYS A 22 2.60 10.07 -3.10
C LYS A 22 1.09 9.82 -2.99
N GLY A 23 0.47 9.25 -4.02
CA GLY A 23 -0.97 9.01 -4.11
C GLY A 23 -1.38 8.65 -5.54
N LEU A 24 -2.68 8.58 -5.83
CA LEU A 24 -3.16 8.29 -7.19
C LEU A 24 -3.24 9.54 -8.07
N GLY A 25 -3.21 10.74 -7.49
CA GLY A 25 -3.19 12.01 -8.22
C GLY A 25 -4.51 12.29 -8.97
N LEU A 26 -5.63 11.91 -8.37
CA LEU A 26 -6.96 12.18 -8.89
C LEU A 26 -7.45 13.55 -8.41
N ASP A 27 -8.36 14.16 -9.15
CA ASP A 27 -9.09 15.33 -8.70
C ASP A 27 -10.27 14.96 -7.77
N ALA A 28 -11.05 15.96 -7.35
CA ALA A 28 -12.21 15.75 -6.48
C ALA A 28 -13.36 14.95 -7.14
N ASN A 29 -13.38 14.88 -8.48
CA ASN A 29 -14.36 14.13 -9.24
C ASN A 29 -13.90 12.70 -9.54
N GLY A 30 -12.67 12.34 -9.13
CA GLY A 30 -12.07 11.04 -9.38
C GLY A 30 -11.40 10.92 -10.76
N THR A 31 -11.23 12.03 -11.49
CA THR A 31 -10.56 12.06 -12.79
C THR A 31 -9.04 12.17 -12.63
N ALA A 32 -8.28 11.43 -13.44
CA ALA A 32 -6.83 11.43 -13.35
C ALA A 32 -6.21 12.70 -13.93
N ILE A 33 -5.49 13.44 -13.10
CA ILE A 33 -4.70 14.59 -13.57
C ILE A 33 -3.48 14.06 -14.33
N GLY A 34 -3.20 14.62 -15.51
CA GLY A 34 -2.20 14.10 -16.45
C GLY A 34 -0.82 13.84 -15.86
N MET A 35 -0.35 14.73 -14.97
CA MET A 35 0.86 14.55 -14.16
C MET A 35 0.60 14.99 -12.73
N SER A 36 0.48 14.05 -11.80
CA SER A 36 0.19 14.36 -10.39
C SER A 36 0.59 13.21 -9.46
N ALA A 37 0.92 13.54 -8.20
CA ALA A 37 1.27 12.60 -7.13
C ALA A 37 2.37 11.57 -7.50
N GLY A 38 3.25 11.91 -8.44
CA GLY A 38 4.31 11.05 -8.96
C GLY A 38 3.92 10.18 -10.16
N PHE A 39 2.65 10.17 -10.57
CA PHE A 39 2.19 9.47 -11.77
C PHE A 39 2.22 10.36 -13.01
N VAL A 40 2.46 9.71 -14.15
CA VAL A 40 2.34 10.28 -15.50
C VAL A 40 1.55 9.30 -16.35
N GLY A 41 0.45 9.74 -16.96
CA GLY A 41 -0.42 8.88 -17.75
C GLY A 41 -1.18 7.84 -16.92
N GLN A 42 -1.45 6.67 -17.52
CA GLN A 42 -2.24 5.57 -16.93
C GLN A 42 -3.58 6.06 -16.32
N ALA A 43 -4.26 6.97 -17.03
CA ALA A 43 -5.45 7.66 -16.51
C ALA A 43 -6.55 6.66 -16.09
N GLU A 44 -7.00 5.80 -17.00
CA GLU A 44 -8.06 4.81 -16.74
C GLU A 44 -7.73 3.90 -15.55
N ALA A 45 -6.47 3.44 -15.45
CA ALA A 45 -6.05 2.57 -14.35
C ALA A 45 -6.03 3.32 -13.01
N ARG A 46 -5.64 4.60 -13.00
CA ARG A 46 -5.63 5.44 -11.79
C ARG A 46 -7.05 5.75 -11.33
N GLU A 47 -7.95 6.08 -12.25
CA GLU A 47 -9.37 6.32 -11.97
C GLU A 47 -10.04 5.06 -11.42
N ALA A 48 -9.79 3.90 -12.04
CA ALA A 48 -10.27 2.61 -11.54
C ALA A 48 -9.73 2.31 -10.13
N CYS A 49 -8.45 2.62 -9.86
CA CYS A 49 -7.88 2.50 -8.52
C CYS A 49 -8.55 3.45 -7.51
N GLY A 50 -8.93 4.66 -7.94
CA GLY A 50 -9.70 5.61 -7.12
C GLY A 50 -11.05 5.05 -6.69
N LEU A 51 -11.79 4.47 -7.64
CA LEU A 51 -13.04 3.76 -7.34
C LEU A 51 -12.83 2.63 -6.34
N VAL A 52 -11.73 1.88 -6.46
CA VAL A 52 -11.40 0.82 -5.48
C VAL A 52 -11.13 1.40 -4.09
N VAL A 53 -10.38 2.50 -3.98
CA VAL A 53 -10.14 3.19 -2.71
C VAL A 53 -11.47 3.60 -2.07
N ASP A 54 -12.39 4.15 -2.86
CA ASP A 54 -13.72 4.53 -2.36
C ASP A 54 -14.55 3.33 -1.93
N MET A 55 -14.53 2.22 -2.68
CA MET A 55 -15.18 0.99 -2.25
C MET A 55 -14.58 0.43 -0.96
N ILE A 56 -13.26 0.54 -0.74
CA ILE A 56 -12.60 0.16 0.52
C ILE A 56 -13.09 1.05 1.66
N ARG A 57 -13.10 2.38 1.48
CA ARG A 57 -13.60 3.34 2.48
C ARG A 57 -15.07 3.11 2.83
N GLN A 58 -15.89 2.75 1.84
CA GLN A 58 -17.30 2.36 2.00
C GLN A 58 -17.50 0.93 2.51
N LYS A 59 -16.44 0.18 2.80
CA LYS A 59 -16.46 -1.22 3.28
C LYS A 59 -17.15 -2.20 2.32
N LYS A 60 -17.20 -1.90 1.02
CA LYS A 60 -17.80 -2.74 -0.04
C LYS A 60 -16.81 -3.74 -0.68
N MET A 61 -15.56 -3.76 -0.24
CA MET A 61 -14.50 -4.66 -0.73
C MET A 61 -14.22 -5.87 0.16
N ALA A 62 -15.06 -6.15 1.16
CA ALA A 62 -14.86 -7.30 2.04
C ALA A 62 -14.84 -8.62 1.25
N GLY A 63 -13.81 -9.44 1.46
CA GLY A 63 -13.64 -10.74 0.80
C GLY A 63 -13.31 -10.69 -0.70
N ARG A 64 -12.98 -9.51 -1.24
CA ARG A 64 -12.61 -9.34 -2.66
C ARG A 64 -11.12 -9.04 -2.79
N ALA A 65 -10.50 -9.58 -3.83
CA ALA A 65 -9.12 -9.29 -4.21
C ALA A 65 -9.08 -8.38 -5.45
N LEU A 66 -8.06 -7.53 -5.54
CA LEU A 66 -7.77 -6.71 -6.71
C LEU A 66 -6.64 -7.34 -7.53
N LEU A 67 -6.87 -7.56 -8.82
CA LEU A 67 -5.85 -8.03 -9.76
C LEU A 67 -5.50 -6.91 -10.75
N LEU A 68 -4.22 -6.49 -10.76
CA LEU A 68 -3.69 -5.58 -11.75
C LEU A 68 -2.97 -6.38 -12.83
N ALA A 69 -3.51 -6.40 -14.04
CA ALA A 69 -2.95 -7.13 -15.18
C ALA A 69 -2.36 -6.17 -16.21
N GLY A 70 -1.29 -6.59 -16.87
CA GLY A 70 -0.66 -5.83 -17.95
C GLY A 70 0.82 -6.17 -18.16
N PRO A 71 1.43 -5.70 -19.27
CA PRO A 71 2.84 -5.93 -19.60
C PRO A 71 3.82 -5.51 -18.48
N PRO A 72 5.05 -6.04 -18.44
CA PRO A 72 6.06 -5.56 -17.48
C PRO A 72 6.30 -4.04 -17.62
N ALA A 73 6.74 -3.40 -16.53
CA ALA A 73 7.04 -1.97 -16.47
C ALA A 73 5.87 -0.98 -16.71
N THR A 74 4.61 -1.41 -16.70
CA THR A 74 3.44 -0.51 -16.86
C THR A 74 2.93 0.13 -15.56
N GLY A 75 3.72 0.12 -14.49
CA GLY A 75 3.34 0.82 -13.24
C GLY A 75 2.36 0.08 -12.33
N LYS A 76 2.12 -1.22 -12.51
CA LYS A 76 1.22 -2.01 -11.63
C LYS A 76 1.58 -1.92 -10.14
N THR A 77 2.86 -2.10 -9.81
CA THR A 77 3.34 -1.99 -8.42
C THR A 77 3.24 -0.56 -7.90
N ALA A 78 3.43 0.44 -8.78
CA ALA A 78 3.25 1.84 -8.44
C ALA A 78 1.78 2.14 -8.10
N LEU A 79 0.83 1.63 -8.89
CA LEU A 79 -0.62 1.78 -8.61
C LEU A 79 -1.00 1.17 -7.26
N ALA A 80 -0.49 -0.02 -6.94
CA ALA A 80 -0.71 -0.65 -5.63
C ALA A 80 -0.18 0.21 -4.47
N LEU A 81 1.00 0.82 -4.64
CA LEU A 81 1.54 1.76 -3.66
C LEU A 81 0.68 3.04 -3.57
N GLY A 82 0.24 3.57 -4.71
CA GLY A 82 -0.65 4.74 -4.78
C GLY A 82 -1.96 4.51 -4.03
N ILE A 83 -2.58 3.34 -4.19
CA ILE A 83 -3.77 2.94 -3.42
C ILE A 83 -3.47 2.97 -1.91
N SER A 84 -2.33 2.41 -1.49
CA SER A 84 -1.95 2.40 -0.07
C SER A 84 -1.77 3.81 0.48
N GLN A 85 -1.15 4.72 -0.28
CA GLN A 85 -0.98 6.11 0.13
C GLN A 85 -2.32 6.85 0.24
N GLU A 86 -3.25 6.60 -0.68
CA GLU A 86 -4.61 7.16 -0.63
C GLU A 86 -5.43 6.66 0.57
N LEU A 87 -5.24 5.41 1.00
CA LEU A 87 -5.89 4.89 2.20
C LEU A 87 -5.32 5.53 3.48
N GLY A 88 -4.08 6.02 3.43
CA GLY A 88 -3.47 6.88 4.44
C GLY A 88 -2.05 6.45 4.81
N SER A 89 -1.23 7.41 5.24
CA SER A 89 0.19 7.21 5.59
C SER A 89 0.46 6.21 6.72
N LYS A 90 -0.56 5.90 7.53
CA LYS A 90 -0.49 4.93 8.64
C LYS A 90 -0.96 3.53 8.25
N VAL A 91 -1.34 3.30 6.98
CA VAL A 91 -1.74 1.99 6.49
C VAL A 91 -0.49 1.19 6.13
N PRO A 92 -0.28 -0.01 6.69
CA PRO A 92 0.89 -0.82 6.36
C PRO A 92 0.82 -1.33 4.92
N PHE A 93 1.93 -1.21 4.20
CA PHE A 93 2.09 -1.73 2.84
C PHE A 93 3.20 -2.79 2.82
N CYS A 94 2.84 -4.03 2.46
CA CYS A 94 3.77 -5.16 2.46
C CYS A 94 3.92 -5.74 1.04
N PRO A 95 4.90 -5.29 0.24
CA PRO A 95 5.15 -5.85 -1.08
C PRO A 95 5.84 -7.22 -0.97
N MET A 96 5.28 -8.23 -1.63
CA MET A 96 5.81 -9.60 -1.66
C MET A 96 5.97 -10.07 -3.11
N VAL A 97 7.04 -10.82 -3.41
CA VAL A 97 7.20 -11.51 -4.70
C VAL A 97 6.84 -12.97 -4.53
N GLY A 98 6.13 -13.54 -5.50
CA GLY A 98 5.62 -14.92 -5.41
C GLY A 98 6.68 -15.99 -5.22
N SER A 99 7.91 -15.76 -5.69
CA SER A 99 9.03 -16.69 -5.45
C SER A 99 9.47 -16.72 -3.98
N GLU A 100 9.21 -15.67 -3.20
CA GLU A 100 9.53 -15.64 -1.76
C GLU A 100 8.69 -16.63 -0.95
N VAL A 101 7.56 -17.10 -1.49
CA VAL A 101 6.70 -18.11 -0.84
C VAL A 101 7.38 -19.49 -0.81
N TYR A 102 8.29 -19.76 -1.74
CA TYR A 102 8.96 -21.05 -1.84
C TYR A 102 10.24 -21.04 -0.98
N SER A 103 10.21 -21.79 0.12
CA SER A 103 11.33 -21.99 1.04
C SER A 103 11.55 -23.47 1.30
N SER A 104 12.81 -23.87 1.48
CA SER A 104 13.19 -25.21 1.93
C SER A 104 12.99 -25.41 3.44
N GLU A 105 13.07 -24.33 4.21
CA GLU A 105 13.06 -24.36 5.68
C GLU A 105 11.67 -24.07 6.26
N VAL A 106 10.89 -23.22 5.59
CA VAL A 106 9.62 -22.71 6.09
C VAL A 106 8.48 -23.15 5.18
N LYS A 107 7.37 -23.61 5.77
CA LYS A 107 6.15 -23.98 5.02
C LYS A 107 5.59 -22.77 4.28
N LYS A 108 5.16 -22.98 3.02
CA LYS A 108 4.55 -21.96 2.15
C LYS A 108 3.43 -21.18 2.85
N THR A 109 2.60 -21.86 3.64
CA THR A 109 1.50 -21.26 4.40
C THR A 109 2.00 -20.32 5.49
N GLU A 110 3.09 -20.66 6.17
CA GLU A 110 3.64 -19.81 7.23
C GLU A 110 4.23 -18.52 6.65
N VAL A 111 4.91 -18.62 5.51
CA VAL A 111 5.42 -17.44 4.80
C VAL A 111 4.28 -16.49 4.41
N LEU A 112 3.16 -17.03 3.89
CA LEU A 112 1.97 -16.24 3.59
C LEU A 112 1.35 -15.63 4.84
N MET A 113 1.20 -16.41 5.92
CA MET A 113 0.65 -15.95 7.19
C MET A 113 1.48 -14.83 7.81
N GLU A 114 2.80 -14.92 7.75
CA GLU A 114 3.69 -13.85 8.19
C GLU A 114 3.45 -12.55 7.41
N ASN A 115 3.35 -12.63 6.08
CA ASN A 115 3.10 -11.46 5.23
C ASN A 115 1.72 -10.85 5.50
N PHE A 116 0.69 -11.67 5.75
CA PHE A 116 -0.63 -11.19 6.17
C PHE A 116 -0.57 -10.48 7.52
N ARG A 117 0.11 -11.04 8.52
CA ARG A 117 0.27 -10.40 9.84
C ARG A 117 0.97 -9.03 9.72
N ARG A 118 1.99 -8.93 8.87
CA ARG A 118 2.71 -7.66 8.61
C ARG A 118 1.87 -6.62 7.88
N ALA A 119 0.90 -7.03 7.07
CA ALA A 119 -0.03 -6.15 6.38
C ALA A 119 -1.23 -5.71 7.23
N ILE A 120 -1.36 -6.19 8.48
CA ILE A 120 -2.43 -5.82 9.40
C ILE A 120 -1.86 -4.89 10.48
N GLY A 121 -2.33 -3.64 10.49
CA GLY A 121 -1.97 -2.65 11.50
C GLY A 121 -3.02 -2.55 12.59
N LEU A 122 -2.59 -2.55 13.85
CA LEU A 122 -3.44 -2.23 15.00
C LEU A 122 -3.12 -0.82 15.49
N ARG A 123 -4.14 0.03 15.64
CA ARG A 123 -3.99 1.39 16.18
C ARG A 123 -4.45 1.41 17.63
N ILE A 124 -3.52 1.61 18.54
CA ILE A 124 -3.78 1.78 19.98
C ILE A 124 -3.60 3.26 20.29
N LYS A 125 -4.56 3.86 21.00
CA LYS A 125 -4.47 5.25 21.46
C LYS A 125 -4.01 5.23 22.91
N GLU A 126 -2.91 5.90 23.19
CA GLU A 126 -2.38 6.12 24.53
C GLU A 126 -2.20 7.63 24.73
N ASN A 127 -2.49 8.13 25.93
CA ASN A 127 -2.24 9.53 26.28
C ASN A 127 -0.85 9.63 26.89
N LYS A 128 0.00 10.49 26.32
CA LYS A 128 1.35 10.74 26.81
C LYS A 128 1.64 12.22 26.75
N GLU A 129 2.34 12.75 27.75
CA GLU A 129 2.88 14.11 27.71
C GLU A 129 4.04 14.17 26.71
N VAL A 130 3.93 15.07 25.73
CA VAL A 130 4.95 15.31 24.71
C VAL A 130 5.41 16.75 24.83
N TYR A 131 6.72 16.94 24.94
CA TYR A 131 7.35 18.25 24.87
C TYR A 131 7.84 18.45 23.44
N GLU A 132 7.30 19.41 22.72
CA GLU A 132 7.75 19.79 21.37
C GLU A 132 8.64 21.04 21.46
N GLY A 133 9.74 21.06 20.72
CA GLY A 133 10.67 22.19 20.60
C GLY A 133 10.88 22.54 19.13
N GLU A 134 11.35 23.76 18.87
CA GLU A 134 11.69 24.25 17.53
C GLU A 134 12.96 23.61 16.98
#